data_AF-G0R2V7-F1
#
_entry.id   AF-G0R2V7-F1
#
_cell.length_a   1.000
_cell.length_b   1.000
_cell.length_c   1.000
_cell.angle_alpha   90.00
_cell.angle_beta   90.00
_cell.angle_gamma   90.00
#
_symmetry.space_group_name_H-M   'P 1'
#
loop_
_entity.id
_entity.type
_entity.pdbx_description
1 polymer ?
#
loop_
_entity_poly.entity_id
_entity_poly.type
_entity_poly.pdbx_seq_one_letter_code
_entity_poly.pdbx_strand_id
1 'polypeptide(L)'
;MYTYEMAPIFNFMEQKIFQFFQQNYLNWNNIDGILSPGNTQSLYYALECARHKYFPQSKKEGMKNLPKMSIFTSNTCINNVKKGCVYLGFGIESLVLLPTDKQGRIIPSEFEKALQKREKEKYFSLFLNLSMGTNLFGSIDYIEECTRIAQKYNVWVHLEGGMYQKGDFLKNIDSISIQIDKLFSVPQQCCIFLNKYENLLSEANALNSDYLFMKDKVTYDAQKYDSGDKTFQCARHIDILKFWIYLKKYGIKGIYQLLDNSIQTAKSRSQLCVFLIFFRSNFRIKKQGLGAYLYDSGDFYFGEWEDDRIQGEGILFFAFGGFIHGFFLNFMIHGPAFLKFSNGEIYEGNWNQGKLDGEAYNYFVDENIWFKGNYSQGKFTQLIQYGKGRPPSTILNQLSKINSLCQKHKTKNENLSIKVIDFKDGSQYLGMAKQKNPFGLGLLRRLDEKYDAGFAFNGIFQNIARLNLDDGQNMYIGQLQANGKFQGQGVYLNKKTKQWVFGIFENGQLIEVINQGQDEYPQNIISNIYYSHHINSGRFIEKQIENGLFYMPSGYNNNYKNFQQLKWDSFRIEKMRENTFSQNKKIQINVKRNSSAKLQQNNSILNIDQNTYSNRSPKSTLYQFYLSN
;
A
#
# COMPACT_ATOMS: atom_id res chain seq x y z
N MET A 1 8.13 -31.34 33.01
CA MET A 1 8.34 -32.41 32.00
C MET A 1 9.79 -32.88 32.07
N TYR A 2 10.16 -33.64 33.11
CA TYR A 2 11.54 -34.15 33.28
C TYR A 2 11.57 -35.66 33.51
N THR A 3 10.64 -36.20 34.33
CA THR A 3 10.46 -37.65 34.54
C THR A 3 9.06 -38.11 34.16
N TYR A 4 8.94 -39.37 33.77
CA TYR A 4 7.69 -40.07 33.52
C TYR A 4 6.83 -40.15 34.78
N GLU A 5 7.46 -40.29 35.95
CA GLU A 5 6.77 -40.32 37.24
C GLU A 5 5.88 -39.09 37.49
N MET A 6 6.36 -37.90 37.12
CA MET A 6 5.65 -36.63 37.35
C MET A 6 4.77 -36.20 36.17
N ALA A 7 5.07 -36.67 34.96
CA ALA A 7 4.40 -36.23 33.74
C ALA A 7 4.20 -37.39 32.73
N PRO A 8 3.56 -38.51 33.14
CA PRO A 8 3.57 -39.74 32.34
C PRO A 8 2.86 -39.57 30.99
N ILE A 9 1.68 -38.94 31.02
CA ILE A 9 0.86 -38.68 29.83
C ILE A 9 1.62 -37.77 28.84
N PHE A 10 2.29 -36.74 29.35
CA PHE A 10 2.94 -35.73 28.50
C PHE A 10 4.24 -36.24 27.88
N ASN A 11 5.05 -36.99 28.63
CA ASN A 11 6.24 -37.66 28.07
C ASN A 11 5.83 -38.66 26.98
N PHE A 12 4.77 -39.44 27.22
CA PHE A 12 4.26 -40.38 26.23
C PHE A 12 3.73 -39.68 24.97
N MET A 13 2.97 -38.57 25.13
CA MET A 13 2.51 -37.75 24.00
C MET A 13 3.68 -37.24 23.15
N GLU A 14 4.74 -36.76 23.77
CA GLU A 14 5.91 -36.23 23.08
C GLU A 14 6.61 -37.32 22.25
N GLN A 15 6.84 -38.50 22.84
CA GLN A 15 7.38 -39.65 22.12
C GLN A 15 6.51 -40.07 20.93
N LYS A 16 5.18 -40.05 21.08
CA LYS A 16 4.25 -40.40 19.99
C LYS A 16 4.29 -39.39 18.84
N ILE A 17 4.45 -38.10 19.13
CA ILE A 17 4.64 -37.09 18.10
C ILE A 17 5.95 -37.29 17.35
N PHE A 18 7.04 -37.64 18.04
CA PHE A 18 8.32 -37.90 17.37
C PHE A 18 8.23 -39.12 16.45
N GLN A 19 7.66 -40.22 16.93
CA GLN A 19 7.38 -41.42 16.11
C GLN A 19 6.53 -41.08 14.88
N PHE A 20 5.53 -40.21 15.05
CA PHE A 20 4.73 -39.73 13.93
C PHE A 20 5.56 -39.00 12.87
N PHE A 21 6.46 -38.08 13.26
CA PHE A 21 7.35 -37.41 12.32
C PHE A 21 8.34 -38.37 11.66
N GLN A 22 8.91 -39.31 12.42
CA GLN A 22 9.82 -40.34 11.91
C GLN A 22 9.17 -41.14 10.78
N GLN A 23 7.99 -41.71 11.03
CA GLN A 23 7.31 -42.63 10.11
C GLN A 23 6.71 -41.92 8.89
N ASN A 24 6.18 -40.71 9.07
CA ASN A 24 5.39 -40.05 8.02
C ASN A 24 6.20 -39.08 7.15
N TYR A 25 7.33 -38.57 7.65
CA TYR A 25 8.05 -37.45 7.01
C TYR A 25 9.54 -37.67 6.86
N LEU A 26 10.24 -38.04 7.94
CA LEU A 26 11.70 -38.05 7.98
C LEU A 26 12.29 -39.33 7.39
N ASN A 27 11.62 -40.47 7.60
CA ASN A 27 12.09 -41.80 7.18
C ASN A 27 13.52 -42.09 7.65
N TRP A 28 13.81 -41.74 8.91
CA TRP A 28 15.04 -42.10 9.61
C TRP A 28 14.86 -43.42 10.34
N ASN A 29 15.93 -44.22 10.41
CA ASN A 29 15.93 -45.48 11.14
C ASN A 29 15.76 -45.27 12.65
N ASN A 30 16.41 -44.23 13.17
CA ASN A 30 16.34 -43.83 14.57
C ASN A 30 15.82 -42.39 14.67
N ILE A 31 15.23 -42.06 15.81
CA ILE A 31 14.82 -40.69 16.12
C ILE A 31 15.06 -40.40 17.59
N ASP A 32 15.67 -39.26 17.85
CA ASP A 32 15.76 -38.67 19.17
C ASP A 32 15.37 -37.20 19.10
N GLY A 33 14.81 -36.65 20.17
CA GLY A 33 14.22 -35.32 20.11
C GLY A 33 13.70 -34.79 21.43
N ILE A 34 13.37 -33.50 21.42
CA ILE A 34 12.82 -32.78 22.56
C ILE A 34 11.95 -31.61 22.07
N LEU A 35 10.86 -31.29 22.78
CA LEU A 35 10.24 -29.98 22.62
C LEU A 35 11.06 -28.92 23.32
N SER A 36 11.38 -27.83 22.62
CA SER A 36 12.18 -26.72 23.12
C SER A 36 11.32 -25.43 23.26
N PRO A 37 11.69 -24.52 24.16
CA PRO A 37 11.07 -23.21 24.31
C PRO A 37 11.53 -22.25 23.19
N GLY A 38 11.22 -22.62 21.95
CA GLY A 38 11.47 -21.85 20.75
C GLY A 38 12.67 -22.31 19.92
N ASN A 39 12.68 -21.92 18.64
CA ASN A 39 13.65 -22.40 17.65
C ASN A 39 15.10 -22.08 17.99
N THR A 40 15.36 -20.97 18.68
CA THR A 40 16.71 -20.59 19.07
C THR A 40 17.35 -21.67 19.95
N GLN A 41 16.59 -22.27 20.86
CA GLN A 41 17.10 -23.38 21.67
C GLN A 41 17.21 -24.68 20.87
N SER A 42 16.26 -24.97 19.95
CA SER A 42 16.40 -26.11 19.03
C SER A 42 17.70 -26.04 18.22
N LEU A 43 18.08 -24.85 17.75
CA LEU A 43 19.33 -24.64 17.03
C LEU A 43 20.54 -24.84 17.94
N TYR A 44 20.44 -24.50 19.23
CA TYR A 44 21.54 -24.73 20.18
C TYR A 44 21.72 -26.22 20.45
N TYR A 45 20.63 -26.98 20.59
CA TYR A 45 20.70 -28.44 20.61
C TYR A 45 21.34 -28.99 19.35
N ALA A 46 21.00 -28.47 18.17
CA ALA A 46 21.61 -28.90 16.91
C ALA A 46 23.14 -28.69 16.89
N LEU A 47 23.59 -27.50 17.27
CA LEU A 47 25.01 -27.16 17.35
C LEU A 47 25.75 -28.00 18.40
N GLU A 48 25.11 -28.22 19.55
CA GLU A 48 25.65 -29.04 20.62
C GLU A 48 25.76 -30.52 20.22
N CYS A 49 24.71 -31.10 19.63
CA CYS A 49 24.72 -32.45 19.10
C CYS A 49 25.79 -32.62 18.03
N ALA A 50 25.92 -31.65 17.11
CA ALA A 50 26.98 -31.68 16.10
C ALA A 50 28.36 -31.67 16.76
N ARG A 51 28.62 -30.74 17.69
CA ARG A 51 29.89 -30.67 18.41
C ARG A 51 30.18 -31.96 19.18
N HIS A 52 29.21 -32.47 19.95
CA HIS A 52 29.38 -33.67 20.75
C HIS A 52 29.67 -34.89 19.88
N LYS A 53 28.99 -35.01 18.74
CA LYS A 53 29.21 -36.10 17.80
C LYS A 53 30.64 -36.15 17.26
N TYR A 54 31.20 -35.00 16.87
CA TYR A 54 32.58 -34.96 16.33
C TYR A 54 33.66 -34.85 17.42
N PHE A 55 33.32 -34.26 18.57
CA PHE A 55 34.23 -33.97 19.66
C PHE A 55 33.57 -34.23 21.03
N PRO A 56 33.29 -35.50 21.39
CA PRO A 56 32.61 -35.83 22.64
C PRO A 56 33.39 -35.38 23.88
N GLN A 57 34.73 -35.33 23.79
CA GLN A 57 35.62 -34.81 24.84
C GLN A 57 35.34 -33.35 25.20
N SER A 58 34.74 -32.56 24.29
CA SER A 58 34.36 -31.16 24.53
C SER A 58 33.45 -30.99 25.75
N LYS A 59 32.66 -32.01 26.08
CA LYS A 59 31.78 -32.02 27.26
C LYS A 59 32.56 -31.96 28.58
N LYS A 60 33.74 -32.60 28.63
CA LYS A 60 34.59 -32.65 29.84
C LYS A 60 35.68 -31.58 29.82
N GLU A 61 36.32 -31.36 28.67
CA GLU A 61 37.52 -30.53 28.54
C GLU A 61 37.23 -29.11 28.07
N GLY A 62 36.00 -28.82 27.63
CA GLY A 62 35.63 -27.55 27.01
C GLY A 62 36.22 -27.38 25.60
N MET A 63 36.26 -26.14 25.12
CA MET A 63 36.63 -25.81 23.73
C MET A 63 38.14 -25.60 23.50
N LYS A 64 38.95 -25.49 24.56
CA LYS A 64 40.32 -24.95 24.51
C LYS A 64 41.26 -25.76 23.60
N ASN A 65 41.14 -27.08 23.60
CA ASN A 65 42.05 -27.98 22.87
C ASN A 65 41.43 -28.52 21.56
N LEU A 66 40.30 -27.96 21.13
CA LEU A 66 39.62 -28.37 19.90
C LEU A 66 40.14 -27.57 18.70
N PRO A 67 40.09 -28.14 17.48
CA PRO A 67 40.38 -27.37 16.28
C PRO A 67 39.40 -26.20 16.14
N LYS A 68 39.83 -25.12 15.47
CA LYS A 68 38.92 -24.05 15.08
C LYS A 68 37.82 -24.61 14.17
N MET A 69 36.57 -24.23 14.40
CA MET A 69 35.41 -24.80 13.69
C MET A 69 34.75 -23.77 12.79
N SER A 70 34.18 -24.22 11.68
CA SER A 70 33.36 -23.41 10.77
C SER A 70 31.89 -23.81 10.87
N ILE A 71 31.03 -22.81 10.99
CA ILE A 71 29.56 -22.92 11.07
C ILE A 71 29.00 -22.07 9.92
N PHE A 72 28.33 -22.72 8.97
CA PHE A 72 27.84 -22.13 7.75
C PHE A 72 26.35 -21.83 7.85
N THR A 73 25.93 -20.64 7.42
CA THR A 73 24.51 -20.29 7.30
C THR A 73 24.30 -19.20 6.25
N SER A 74 23.08 -19.01 5.79
CA SER A 74 22.70 -17.95 4.87
C SER A 74 23.08 -16.55 5.38
N ASN A 75 23.55 -15.67 4.50
CA ASN A 75 23.75 -14.24 4.82
C ASN A 75 22.43 -13.48 5.10
N THR A 76 21.28 -14.08 4.81
CA THR A 76 19.94 -13.56 5.16
C THR A 76 19.36 -14.21 6.42
N CYS A 77 20.08 -15.14 7.06
CA CYS A 77 19.63 -15.80 8.28
C CYS A 77 19.53 -14.81 9.45
N ILE A 78 18.54 -15.02 10.34
CA ILE A 78 18.40 -14.25 11.57
C ILE A 78 19.56 -14.56 12.53
N ASN A 79 19.92 -13.59 13.37
CA ASN A 79 20.96 -13.61 14.42
C ASN A 79 21.02 -14.86 15.35
N ASN A 80 20.14 -15.86 15.23
CA ASN A 80 20.11 -17.05 16.08
C ASN A 80 21.37 -17.92 15.96
N VAL A 81 21.85 -18.21 14.75
CA VAL A 81 23.10 -18.98 14.54
C VAL A 81 24.27 -18.21 15.13
N LYS A 82 24.35 -16.90 14.85
CA LYS A 82 25.38 -16.02 15.41
C LYS A 82 25.37 -16.00 16.93
N LYS A 83 24.19 -15.91 17.56
CA LYS A 83 24.04 -16.00 19.01
C LYS A 83 24.49 -17.38 19.52
N GLY A 84 24.18 -18.45 18.81
CA GLY A 84 24.64 -19.80 19.14
C GLY A 84 26.16 -19.93 19.12
N CYS A 85 26.83 -19.38 18.11
CA CYS A 85 28.29 -19.35 18.02
C CYS A 85 28.92 -18.67 19.25
N VAL A 86 28.35 -17.54 19.69
CA VAL A 86 28.83 -16.82 20.88
C VAL A 86 28.51 -17.60 22.15
N TYR A 87 27.25 -18.01 22.33
CA TYR A 87 26.75 -18.63 23.55
C TYR A 87 27.44 -19.97 23.85
N LEU A 88 27.70 -20.79 22.83
CA LEU A 88 28.32 -22.10 22.97
C LEU A 88 29.86 -22.07 22.92
N GLY A 89 30.46 -20.88 22.81
CA GLY A 89 31.90 -20.69 22.88
C GLY A 89 32.67 -21.00 21.59
N PHE A 90 32.02 -21.04 20.42
CA PHE A 90 32.70 -21.14 19.13
C PHE A 90 33.35 -19.82 18.71
N GLY A 91 32.74 -18.69 19.08
CA GLY A 91 33.17 -17.35 18.68
C GLY A 91 32.62 -16.92 17.33
N ILE A 92 32.63 -15.61 17.06
CA ILE A 92 32.05 -15.04 15.82
C ILE A 92 32.87 -15.43 14.59
N GLU A 93 34.19 -15.61 14.72
CA GLU A 93 35.08 -15.99 13.61
C GLU A 93 34.74 -17.36 12.99
N SER A 94 34.12 -18.25 13.78
CA SER A 94 33.62 -19.54 13.32
C SER A 94 32.45 -19.40 12.35
N LEU A 95 31.71 -18.30 12.38
CA LEU A 95 30.54 -18.11 11.53
C LEU A 95 30.96 -17.75 10.09
N VAL A 96 30.41 -18.48 9.14
CA VAL A 96 30.55 -18.21 7.71
C VAL A 96 29.18 -17.90 7.13
N LEU A 97 29.00 -16.66 6.67
CA LEU A 97 27.79 -16.23 5.99
C LEU A 97 27.91 -16.55 4.50
N LEU A 98 27.02 -17.41 4.04
CA LEU A 98 26.97 -17.88 2.67
C LEU A 98 26.18 -16.90 1.79
N PRO A 99 26.70 -16.55 0.60
CA PRO A 99 25.95 -15.76 -0.37
C PRO A 99 24.62 -16.42 -0.75
N THR A 100 23.59 -15.61 -0.92
CA THR A 100 22.28 -16.04 -1.40
C THR A 100 21.96 -15.50 -2.78
N ASP A 101 21.08 -16.18 -3.50
CA ASP A 101 20.53 -15.70 -4.76
C ASP A 101 19.54 -14.54 -4.55
N LYS A 102 18.94 -14.04 -5.64
CA LYS A 102 17.95 -12.95 -5.61
C LYS A 102 16.67 -13.30 -4.83
N GLN A 103 16.43 -14.58 -4.57
CA GLN A 103 15.30 -15.07 -3.77
C GLN A 103 15.72 -15.32 -2.33
N GLY A 104 16.96 -15.02 -1.92
CA GLY A 104 17.43 -15.21 -0.55
C GLY A 104 17.76 -16.66 -0.18
N ARG A 105 18.02 -17.53 -1.17
CA ARG A 105 18.40 -18.94 -0.98
C ARG A 105 19.91 -19.11 -1.08
N ILE A 106 20.52 -19.92 -0.22
CA ILE A 106 21.96 -20.23 -0.25
C ILE A 106 22.37 -20.73 -1.63
N ILE A 107 23.44 -20.16 -2.21
CA ILE A 107 23.99 -20.61 -3.49
C ILE A 107 24.91 -21.82 -3.23
N PRO A 108 24.59 -23.03 -3.73
CA PRO A 108 25.35 -24.25 -3.41
C PRO A 108 26.83 -24.22 -3.82
N SER A 109 27.13 -23.62 -4.97
CA SER A 109 28.52 -23.47 -5.44
C SER A 109 29.34 -22.55 -4.54
N GLU A 110 28.73 -21.52 -3.94
CA GLU A 110 29.40 -20.64 -2.97
C GLU A 110 29.60 -21.35 -1.63
N PHE A 111 28.69 -22.24 -1.24
CA PHE A 111 28.90 -23.12 -0.09
C PHE A 111 30.11 -24.05 -0.30
N GLU A 112 30.23 -24.71 -1.44
CA GLU A 112 31.38 -25.59 -1.73
C GLU A 112 32.71 -24.82 -1.74
N LYS A 113 32.73 -23.61 -2.32
CA LYS A 113 33.91 -22.72 -2.27
C LYS A 113 34.27 -22.34 -0.84
N ALA A 114 33.28 -22.04 0.00
CA ALA A 114 33.49 -21.68 1.39
C ALA A 114 34.09 -22.84 2.20
N LEU A 115 33.63 -24.08 1.96
CA LEU A 115 34.22 -25.29 2.55
C LEU A 115 35.69 -25.44 2.17
N GLN A 116 36.01 -25.37 0.88
CA GLN A 116 37.38 -25.50 0.38
C GLN A 116 38.30 -24.41 0.96
N LYS A 117 37.79 -23.19 1.13
CA LYS A 117 38.53 -22.10 1.77
C LYS A 117 38.81 -22.41 3.24
N ARG A 118 37.81 -22.83 4.00
CA ARG A 118 37.97 -23.14 5.44
C ARG A 118 38.89 -24.32 5.70
N GLU A 119 38.85 -25.33 4.83
CA GLU A 119 39.79 -26.46 4.86
C GLU A 119 41.25 -25.99 4.68
N LYS A 120 41.52 -25.09 3.72
CA LYS A 120 42.86 -24.47 3.53
C LYS A 120 43.30 -23.65 4.75
N GLU A 121 42.36 -22.99 5.41
CA GLU A 121 42.59 -22.25 6.67
C GLU A 121 42.71 -23.16 7.91
N LYS A 122 42.66 -24.49 7.72
CA LYS A 122 42.72 -25.51 8.77
C LYS A 122 41.57 -25.43 9.79
N TYR A 123 40.41 -24.93 9.36
CA TYR A 123 39.18 -25.01 10.14
C TYR A 123 38.47 -26.36 9.90
N PHE A 124 37.93 -26.94 10.96
CA PHE A 124 37.04 -28.09 10.88
C PHE A 124 35.63 -27.61 10.48
N SER A 125 35.10 -28.08 9.34
CA SER A 125 33.76 -27.74 8.89
C SER A 125 32.71 -28.51 9.68
N LEU A 126 32.13 -27.87 10.70
CA LEU A 126 31.27 -28.55 11.68
C LEU A 126 29.82 -28.65 11.21
N PHE A 127 29.24 -27.52 10.81
CA PHE A 127 27.79 -27.35 10.79
C PHE A 127 27.31 -26.49 9.64
N LEU A 128 26.25 -26.92 8.97
CA LEU A 128 25.49 -26.17 7.98
C LEU A 128 24.05 -25.99 8.47
N ASN A 129 23.62 -24.74 8.62
CA ASN A 129 22.22 -24.38 8.85
C ASN A 129 21.52 -24.06 7.53
N LEU A 130 20.52 -24.85 7.18
CA LEU A 130 19.62 -24.63 6.03
C LEU A 130 18.24 -24.19 6.51
N SER A 131 17.60 -23.30 5.76
CA SER A 131 16.27 -22.79 6.04
C SER A 131 15.21 -23.34 5.07
N MET A 132 14.14 -23.90 5.64
CA MET A 132 12.88 -24.23 4.96
C MET A 132 11.82 -23.18 5.36
N GLY A 133 11.96 -21.98 4.78
CA GLY A 133 11.17 -20.81 5.11
C GLY A 133 11.96 -19.78 5.93
N THR A 134 12.80 -18.99 5.24
CA THR A 134 13.51 -17.87 5.88
C THR A 134 12.53 -16.85 6.46
N ASN A 135 12.89 -16.22 7.58
CA ASN A 135 11.95 -15.32 8.28
C ASN A 135 11.57 -14.06 7.48
N LEU A 136 12.44 -13.59 6.58
CA LEU A 136 12.19 -12.38 5.79
C LEU A 136 11.44 -12.69 4.48
N PHE A 137 12.01 -13.58 3.66
CA PHE A 137 11.49 -13.85 2.32
C PHE A 137 10.59 -15.10 2.25
N GLY A 138 10.54 -15.92 3.30
CA GLY A 138 9.87 -17.22 3.25
C GLY A 138 10.59 -18.22 2.34
N SER A 139 11.88 -18.01 2.07
CA SER A 139 12.65 -18.77 1.08
C SER A 139 13.02 -20.15 1.56
N ILE A 140 13.14 -21.06 0.60
CA ILE A 140 13.56 -22.44 0.82
C ILE A 140 14.94 -22.58 0.20
N ASP A 141 15.95 -22.92 1.00
CA ASP A 141 17.28 -23.19 0.47
C ASP A 141 17.27 -24.37 -0.51
N TYR A 142 18.34 -24.51 -1.29
CA TYR A 142 18.57 -25.68 -2.14
C TYR A 142 18.97 -26.89 -1.29
N ILE A 143 18.01 -27.42 -0.51
CA ILE A 143 18.26 -28.35 0.60
C ILE A 143 19.01 -29.59 0.13
N GLU A 144 18.52 -30.25 -0.93
CA GLU A 144 19.10 -31.50 -1.43
C GLU A 144 20.54 -31.30 -1.94
N GLU A 145 20.78 -30.26 -2.73
CA GLU A 145 22.10 -29.98 -3.30
C GLU A 145 23.12 -29.59 -2.23
N CYS A 146 22.73 -28.71 -1.30
CA CYS A 146 23.59 -28.33 -0.18
C CYS A 146 23.87 -29.52 0.75
N THR A 147 22.88 -30.40 0.98
CA THR A 147 23.06 -31.62 1.78
C THR A 147 24.05 -32.57 1.12
N ARG A 148 23.95 -32.79 -0.20
CA ARG A 148 24.90 -33.62 -0.96
C ARG A 148 26.33 -33.08 -0.88
N ILE A 149 26.50 -31.76 -0.97
CA ILE A 149 27.81 -31.11 -0.79
C ILE A 149 28.30 -31.31 0.65
N ALA A 150 27.47 -31.05 1.65
CA ALA A 150 27.84 -31.22 3.06
C ALA A 150 28.30 -32.65 3.38
N GLN A 151 27.63 -33.67 2.83
CA GLN A 151 28.00 -35.08 2.99
C GLN A 151 29.39 -35.40 2.43
N LYS A 152 29.77 -34.84 1.27
CA LYS A 152 31.12 -34.99 0.68
C LYS A 152 32.22 -34.51 1.63
N TYR A 153 31.93 -33.49 2.43
CA TYR A 153 32.86 -32.87 3.38
C TYR A 153 32.60 -33.30 4.84
N ASN A 154 31.71 -34.27 5.08
CA ASN A 154 31.32 -34.75 6.41
C ASN A 154 30.88 -33.63 7.37
N VAL A 155 30.03 -32.72 6.88
CA VAL A 155 29.49 -31.58 7.65
C VAL A 155 28.09 -31.92 8.17
N TRP A 156 27.80 -31.59 9.43
CA TRP A 156 26.45 -31.75 9.99
C TRP A 156 25.46 -30.81 9.32
N VAL A 157 24.33 -31.34 8.86
CA VAL A 157 23.25 -30.60 8.22
C VAL A 157 22.06 -30.47 9.16
N HIS A 158 21.77 -29.23 9.56
CA HIS A 158 20.55 -28.88 10.29
C HIS A 158 19.58 -28.15 9.36
N LEU A 159 18.33 -28.58 9.37
CA LEU A 159 17.24 -27.89 8.68
C LEU A 159 16.34 -27.18 9.69
N GLU A 160 16.18 -25.87 9.57
CA GLU A 160 15.23 -25.12 10.38
C GLU A 160 14.01 -24.68 9.55
N GLY A 161 12.81 -24.73 10.14
CA GLY A 161 11.64 -24.11 9.52
C GLY A 161 10.30 -24.72 9.87
N GLY A 162 9.26 -24.30 9.15
CA GLY A 162 7.96 -24.95 9.20
C GLY A 162 7.96 -26.14 8.24
N MET A 163 7.68 -27.35 8.70
CA MET A 163 7.69 -28.53 7.82
C MET A 163 6.41 -28.59 6.96
N TYR A 164 6.43 -27.94 5.79
CA TYR A 164 5.31 -27.92 4.82
C TYR A 164 5.56 -28.82 3.59
N GLN A 165 6.79 -29.24 3.33
CA GLN A 165 7.13 -30.14 2.22
C GLN A 165 7.64 -31.49 2.74
N LYS A 166 7.08 -32.56 2.18
CA LYS A 166 7.63 -33.92 2.29
C LYS A 166 8.56 -34.14 1.10
N GLY A 167 9.70 -34.77 1.34
CA GLY A 167 10.62 -35.13 0.26
C GLY A 167 11.75 -36.01 0.76
N ASP A 168 12.36 -36.77 -0.17
CA ASP A 168 13.44 -37.69 0.15
C ASP A 168 14.69 -36.99 0.69
N PHE A 169 14.87 -35.70 0.40
CA PHE A 169 15.96 -34.89 0.94
C PHE A 169 15.98 -34.87 2.48
N LEU A 170 14.84 -35.04 3.16
CA LEU A 170 14.76 -35.10 4.63
C LEU A 170 15.46 -36.34 5.21
N LYS A 171 15.65 -37.40 4.43
CA LYS A 171 16.38 -38.61 4.87
C LYS A 171 17.87 -38.33 5.10
N ASN A 172 18.40 -37.32 4.42
CA ASN A 172 19.83 -37.09 4.28
C ASN A 172 20.39 -36.03 5.24
N ILE A 173 19.53 -35.24 5.89
CA ILE A 173 19.93 -34.26 6.92
C ILE A 173 20.22 -34.97 8.26
N ASP A 174 20.84 -34.27 9.22
CA ASP A 174 21.18 -34.83 10.54
C ASP A 174 20.19 -34.46 11.64
N SER A 175 19.61 -33.26 11.54
CA SER A 175 18.62 -32.76 12.48
C SER A 175 17.68 -31.76 11.85
N ILE A 176 16.51 -31.58 12.46
CA ILE A 176 15.50 -30.62 12.05
C ILE A 176 14.89 -29.93 13.26
N SER A 177 14.60 -28.64 13.13
CA SER A 177 13.73 -27.91 14.03
C SER A 177 12.41 -27.52 13.35
N ILE A 178 11.29 -27.83 13.99
CA ILE A 178 9.95 -27.59 13.47
C ILE A 178 9.24 -26.56 14.34
N GLN A 179 8.97 -25.39 13.79
CA GLN A 179 8.33 -24.25 14.47
C GLN A 179 6.81 -24.36 14.44
N ILE A 180 6.24 -25.09 15.40
CA ILE A 180 4.79 -25.37 15.46
C ILE A 180 3.99 -24.10 15.79
N ASP A 181 4.53 -23.26 16.65
CA ASP A 181 3.91 -22.01 17.12
C ASP A 181 3.87 -20.88 16.08
N LYS A 182 4.58 -21.03 14.96
CA LYS A 182 4.46 -20.14 13.80
C LYS A 182 3.52 -20.74 12.76
N LEU A 183 3.99 -21.77 12.08
CA LEU A 183 3.33 -22.28 10.87
C LEU A 183 1.92 -22.81 11.17
N PHE A 184 1.73 -23.42 12.33
CA PHE A 184 0.45 -24.02 12.72
C PHE A 184 -0.37 -23.15 13.69
N SER A 185 0.03 -21.90 13.95
CA SER A 185 -0.70 -20.97 14.83
C SER A 185 -1.00 -21.52 16.24
N VAL A 186 -0.19 -22.47 16.72
CA VAL A 186 -0.28 -22.97 18.10
C VAL A 186 0.25 -21.89 19.06
N PRO A 187 -0.35 -21.68 20.24
CA PRO A 187 0.11 -20.67 21.17
C PRO A 187 1.59 -20.84 21.54
N GLN A 188 2.36 -19.75 21.46
CA GLN A 188 3.78 -19.74 21.79
C GLN A 188 4.00 -20.16 23.25
N GLN A 189 5.09 -20.87 23.57
CA GLN A 189 6.14 -21.40 22.68
C GLN A 189 5.85 -22.85 22.27
N CYS A 190 6.16 -23.27 21.05
CA CYS A 190 6.01 -24.68 20.66
C CYS A 190 6.95 -25.01 19.50
N CYS A 191 8.12 -25.57 19.81
CA CYS A 191 9.07 -26.00 18.80
C CYS A 191 9.55 -27.42 19.09
N ILE A 192 9.69 -28.22 18.04
CA ILE A 192 10.18 -29.58 18.12
C ILE A 192 11.59 -29.61 17.55
N PHE A 193 12.55 -30.13 18.30
CA PHE A 193 13.88 -30.48 17.79
C PHE A 193 13.97 -32.00 17.65
N LEU A 194 14.41 -32.47 16.48
CA LEU A 194 14.60 -33.88 16.18
C LEU A 194 15.99 -34.08 15.55
N ASN A 195 16.62 -35.21 15.86
CA ASN A 195 17.85 -35.66 15.23
C ASN A 195 17.79 -37.17 14.93
N LYS A 196 18.60 -37.62 13.97
CA LYS A 196 18.56 -39.02 13.49
C LYS A 196 19.39 -40.00 14.31
N TYR A 197 20.08 -39.53 15.35
CA TYR A 197 20.99 -40.35 16.15
C TYR A 197 20.33 -40.76 17.45
N GLU A 198 20.48 -42.03 17.79
CA GLU A 198 19.97 -42.56 19.04
C GLU A 198 20.79 -42.02 20.21
N ASN A 199 20.14 -41.62 21.30
CA ASN A 199 20.74 -41.18 22.56
C ASN A 199 21.69 -39.97 22.51
N LEU A 200 21.93 -39.37 21.35
CA LEU A 200 22.90 -38.28 21.20
C LEU A 200 22.55 -37.05 22.06
N LEU A 201 21.27 -36.75 22.28
CA LEU A 201 20.88 -35.67 23.19
C LEU A 201 21.28 -35.97 24.63
N SER A 202 21.04 -37.20 25.10
CA SER A 202 21.45 -37.63 26.44
C SER A 202 22.98 -37.65 26.56
N GLU A 203 23.69 -38.18 25.57
CA GLU A 203 25.16 -38.21 25.58
C GLU A 203 25.75 -36.80 25.66
N ALA A 204 25.17 -35.85 24.91
CA ALA A 204 25.58 -34.46 24.93
C ALA A 204 25.23 -33.76 26.26
N ASN A 205 24.00 -33.91 26.78
CA ASN A 205 23.48 -33.08 27.86
C ASN A 205 23.54 -33.71 29.26
N ALA A 206 23.45 -35.02 29.38
CA ALA A 206 23.24 -35.69 30.67
C ALA A 206 24.40 -35.43 31.64
N LEU A 207 24.07 -35.02 32.85
CA LEU A 207 25.02 -34.95 33.97
C LEU A 207 24.80 -36.07 34.99
N ASN A 208 23.80 -36.94 34.77
CA ASN A 208 23.42 -38.06 35.63
C ASN A 208 23.21 -37.62 37.08
N SER A 209 22.26 -36.69 37.29
CA SER A 209 22.00 -36.18 38.62
C SER A 209 21.21 -37.18 39.46
N ASP A 210 21.85 -37.72 40.51
CA ASP A 210 21.31 -38.83 41.32
C ASP A 210 19.97 -38.52 42.02
N TYR A 211 19.67 -37.26 42.31
CA TYR A 211 18.45 -36.89 43.02
C TYR A 211 17.20 -36.82 42.13
N LEU A 212 17.37 -36.75 40.80
CA LEU A 212 16.26 -36.50 39.86
C LEU A 212 16.12 -37.58 38.79
N PHE A 213 17.23 -38.14 38.33
CA PHE A 213 17.30 -39.08 37.20
C PHE A 213 17.83 -40.44 37.63
N MET A 214 17.26 -40.98 38.72
CA MET A 214 17.53 -42.34 39.19
C MET A 214 17.21 -43.35 38.08
N LYS A 215 18.22 -44.16 37.70
CA LYS A 215 18.10 -45.13 36.60
C LYS A 215 17.62 -46.51 37.04
N ASP A 216 17.65 -46.78 38.34
CA ASP A 216 17.30 -48.03 39.01
C ASP A 216 15.83 -48.08 39.46
N LYS A 217 14.95 -47.28 38.84
CA LYS A 217 13.52 -47.28 39.16
C LYS A 217 12.88 -48.62 38.80
N VAL A 218 12.24 -49.25 39.78
CA VAL A 218 11.61 -50.57 39.63
C VAL A 218 10.24 -50.49 38.95
N THR A 219 9.57 -49.34 39.02
CA THR A 219 8.17 -49.17 38.58
C THR A 219 8.01 -48.95 37.08
N TYR A 220 9.04 -48.47 36.39
CA TYR A 220 9.02 -48.20 34.94
C TYR A 220 10.45 -48.08 34.40
N ASP A 221 10.60 -48.23 33.08
CA ASP A 221 11.90 -48.06 32.39
C ASP A 221 12.30 -46.57 32.32
N ALA A 222 13.09 -46.12 33.29
CA ALA A 222 13.53 -44.74 33.40
C ALA A 222 14.40 -44.30 32.21
N GLN A 223 15.25 -45.18 31.67
CA GLN A 223 16.11 -44.85 30.53
C GLN A 223 15.30 -44.55 29.27
N LYS A 224 14.17 -45.24 29.11
CA LYS A 224 13.27 -45.06 27.97
C LYS A 224 12.34 -43.87 28.10
N TYR A 225 11.80 -43.61 29.29
CA TYR A 225 10.70 -42.66 29.45
C TYR A 225 11.08 -41.32 30.10
N ASP A 226 12.17 -41.26 30.86
CA ASP A 226 12.64 -40.00 31.41
C ASP A 226 13.41 -39.21 30.33
N SER A 227 13.07 -37.93 30.18
CA SER A 227 13.59 -37.06 29.11
C SER A 227 14.45 -35.92 29.65
N GLY A 228 14.54 -35.73 30.97
CA GLY A 228 15.24 -34.59 31.55
C GLY A 228 16.73 -34.54 31.22
N ASP A 229 17.42 -35.68 31.21
CA ASP A 229 18.85 -35.78 30.87
C ASP A 229 19.16 -35.48 29.39
N LYS A 230 18.15 -35.38 28.52
CA LYS A 230 18.32 -35.00 27.11
C LYS A 230 18.50 -33.49 26.91
N THR A 231 18.35 -32.70 27.97
CA THR A 231 18.17 -31.26 27.85
C THR A 231 19.07 -30.54 28.86
N PHE A 232 19.61 -29.38 28.48
CA PHE A 232 20.24 -28.48 29.44
C PHE A 232 19.23 -27.79 30.38
N GLN A 233 17.91 -27.95 30.18
CA GLN A 233 16.88 -27.45 31.10
C GLN A 233 16.64 -28.45 32.23
N CYS A 234 16.57 -27.99 33.48
CA CYS A 234 16.12 -28.84 34.58
C CYS A 234 14.59 -29.00 34.56
N ALA A 235 13.87 -27.91 34.81
CA ALA A 235 12.42 -27.88 34.68
C ALA A 235 12.01 -27.47 33.26
N ARG A 236 11.08 -28.23 32.67
CA ARG A 236 10.53 -27.97 31.33
C ARG A 236 9.01 -27.85 31.35
N HIS A 237 8.52 -26.81 30.67
CA HIS A 237 7.10 -26.53 30.49
C HIS A 237 6.42 -27.61 29.61
N ILE A 238 5.11 -27.81 29.78
CA ILE A 238 4.33 -28.80 29.02
C ILE A 238 3.79 -28.13 27.75
N ASP A 239 4.61 -28.09 26.68
CA ASP A 239 4.18 -27.52 25.40
C ASP A 239 3.46 -28.51 24.49
N ILE A 240 3.62 -29.81 24.75
CA ILE A 240 3.04 -30.87 23.90
C ILE A 240 1.51 -30.89 23.95
N LEU A 241 0.89 -30.54 25.08
CA LEU A 241 -0.56 -30.67 25.27
C LEU A 241 -1.35 -29.77 24.30
N LYS A 242 -0.94 -28.51 24.15
CA LYS A 242 -1.59 -27.56 23.23
C LYS A 242 -1.47 -28.01 21.78
N PHE A 243 -0.31 -28.53 21.38
CA PHE A 243 -0.14 -29.09 20.04
C PHE A 243 -0.98 -30.35 19.84
N TRP A 244 -1.04 -31.22 20.85
CA TRP A 244 -1.85 -32.43 20.81
C TRP A 244 -3.35 -32.12 20.66
N ILE A 245 -3.88 -31.18 21.44
CA ILE A 245 -5.26 -30.71 21.30
C ILE A 245 -5.50 -30.13 19.90
N TYR A 246 -4.54 -29.35 19.39
CA TYR A 246 -4.61 -28.79 18.05
C TYR A 246 -4.70 -29.89 16.97
N LEU A 247 -3.83 -30.90 17.06
CA LEU A 247 -3.86 -32.08 16.18
C LEU A 247 -5.17 -32.86 16.29
N LYS A 248 -5.72 -33.04 17.49
CA LYS A 248 -7.00 -33.73 17.69
C LYS A 248 -8.18 -32.96 17.14
N LYS A 249 -8.16 -31.63 17.23
CA LYS A 249 -9.24 -30.76 16.72
C LYS A 249 -9.27 -30.71 15.19
N TYR A 250 -8.12 -30.47 14.57
CA TYR A 250 -8.05 -30.21 13.12
C TYR A 250 -7.71 -31.47 12.31
N GLY A 251 -7.03 -32.45 12.91
CA GLY A 251 -6.40 -33.54 12.18
C GLY A 251 -5.30 -33.05 11.24
N ILE A 252 -4.49 -33.98 10.72
CA ILE A 252 -3.41 -33.63 9.78
C ILE A 252 -3.98 -32.98 8.51
N LYS A 253 -5.08 -33.50 7.98
CA LYS A 253 -5.75 -32.96 6.78
C LYS A 253 -6.24 -31.53 7.00
N GLY A 254 -6.87 -31.24 8.15
CA GLY A 254 -7.34 -29.88 8.45
C GLY A 254 -6.18 -28.90 8.65
N ILE A 255 -5.06 -29.35 9.22
CA ILE A 255 -3.85 -28.53 9.31
C ILE A 255 -3.31 -28.18 7.92
N TYR A 256 -3.20 -29.15 7.01
CA TYR A 256 -2.80 -28.87 5.62
C TYR A 256 -3.74 -27.90 4.93
N GLN A 257 -5.05 -28.03 5.13
CA GLN A 257 -6.02 -27.11 4.56
C GLN A 257 -5.85 -25.67 5.08
N LEU A 258 -5.52 -25.49 6.38
CA LEU A 258 -5.21 -24.17 6.93
C LEU A 258 -3.95 -23.55 6.32
N LEU A 259 -2.92 -24.38 6.06
CA LEU A 259 -1.71 -23.94 5.37
C LEU A 259 -1.98 -23.56 3.92
N ASP A 260 -2.70 -24.40 3.18
CA ASP A 260 -3.05 -24.15 1.79
C ASP A 260 -3.84 -22.85 1.63
N ASN A 261 -4.81 -22.62 2.52
CA ASN A 261 -5.58 -21.36 2.56
C ASN A 261 -4.69 -20.14 2.79
N SER A 262 -3.70 -20.27 3.68
CA SER A 262 -2.75 -19.19 3.98
C SER A 262 -1.84 -18.89 2.78
N ILE A 263 -1.33 -19.94 2.12
CA ILE A 263 -0.50 -19.82 0.91
C ILE A 263 -1.31 -19.22 -0.25
N GLN A 264 -2.56 -19.66 -0.45
CA GLN A 264 -3.44 -19.11 -1.49
C GLN A 264 -3.72 -17.63 -1.25
N THR A 265 -4.02 -17.24 0.00
CA THR A 265 -4.24 -15.84 0.38
C THR A 265 -3.00 -14.98 0.10
N ALA A 266 -1.80 -15.48 0.44
CA ALA A 266 -0.54 -14.79 0.15
C ALA A 266 -0.31 -14.62 -1.37
N LYS A 267 -0.57 -15.67 -2.17
CA LYS A 267 -0.48 -15.62 -3.64
C LYS A 267 -1.41 -14.57 -4.23
N SER A 268 -2.69 -14.58 -3.86
CA SER A 268 -3.68 -13.61 -4.35
C SER A 268 -3.30 -12.18 -3.98
N ARG A 269 -2.82 -11.96 -2.75
CA ARG A 269 -2.37 -10.62 -2.32
C ARG A 269 -1.12 -10.16 -3.06
N SER A 270 -0.15 -11.05 -3.30
CA SER A 270 1.06 -10.76 -4.08
C SER A 270 0.71 -10.35 -5.51
N GLN A 271 -0.17 -11.10 -6.18
CA GLN A 271 -0.67 -10.77 -7.51
C GLN A 271 -1.34 -9.39 -7.55
N LEU A 272 -2.16 -9.06 -6.55
CA LEU A 272 -2.77 -7.74 -6.43
C LEU A 272 -1.72 -6.64 -6.23
N CYS A 273 -0.71 -6.85 -5.39
CA CYS A 273 0.36 -5.87 -5.17
C CYS A 273 1.21 -5.65 -6.43
N VAL A 274 1.62 -6.71 -7.12
CA VAL A 274 2.34 -6.61 -8.41
C VAL A 274 1.48 -5.88 -9.44
N PHE A 275 0.19 -6.19 -9.51
CA PHE A 275 -0.76 -5.47 -10.35
C PHE A 275 -0.80 -3.97 -10.02
N LEU A 276 -0.93 -3.59 -8.75
CA LEU A 276 -0.97 -2.19 -8.31
C LEU A 276 0.34 -1.45 -8.57
N ILE A 277 1.50 -2.10 -8.35
CA ILE A 277 2.82 -1.52 -8.61
C ILE A 277 3.01 -1.30 -10.10
N PHE A 278 2.74 -2.32 -10.92
CA PHE A 278 2.84 -2.24 -12.37
C PHE A 278 1.88 -1.18 -12.95
N PHE A 279 0.66 -1.09 -12.41
CA PHE A 279 -0.30 -0.05 -12.78
C PHE A 279 0.24 1.35 -12.43
N ARG A 280 0.83 1.52 -11.24
CA ARG A 280 1.32 2.83 -10.79
C ARG A 280 2.61 3.27 -11.49
N SER A 281 3.48 2.34 -11.90
CA SER A 281 4.76 2.65 -12.54
C SER A 281 4.70 2.79 -14.06
N ASN A 282 3.81 2.07 -14.75
CA ASN A 282 3.74 2.08 -16.23
C ASN A 282 2.58 2.92 -16.82
N PHE A 283 1.71 3.51 -15.99
CA PHE A 283 0.56 4.30 -16.47
C PHE A 283 0.61 5.76 -15.99
N ARG A 284 1.71 6.48 -16.25
CA ARG A 284 1.61 7.93 -16.48
C ARG A 284 1.35 8.15 -17.96
N ILE A 285 0.07 8.19 -18.32
CA ILE A 285 -0.30 8.66 -19.64
C ILE A 285 -0.32 10.18 -19.59
N LYS A 286 0.44 10.78 -20.49
CA LYS A 286 0.48 12.23 -20.63
C LYS A 286 -0.68 12.74 -21.49
N LYS A 287 -1.33 13.84 -21.09
CA LYS A 287 -2.38 14.53 -21.88
C LYS A 287 -1.80 15.08 -23.18
N GLN A 288 -2.52 14.92 -24.29
CA GLN A 288 -2.14 15.33 -25.65
C GLN A 288 -3.41 15.78 -26.43
N GLY A 289 -3.33 16.81 -27.28
CA GLY A 289 -4.43 17.33 -28.10
C GLY A 289 -5.48 18.18 -27.34
N LEU A 290 -6.64 18.44 -27.95
CA LEU A 290 -7.69 19.28 -27.36
C LEU A 290 -8.43 18.56 -26.22
N GLY A 291 -8.65 19.23 -25.08
CA GLY A 291 -9.36 18.65 -23.94
C GLY A 291 -9.85 19.67 -22.90
N ALA A 292 -10.86 19.26 -22.13
CA ALA A 292 -11.35 19.99 -20.97
C ALA A 292 -10.84 19.36 -19.66
N TYR A 293 -10.48 20.18 -18.67
CA TYR A 293 -9.97 19.72 -17.37
C TYR A 293 -10.44 20.63 -16.24
N LEU A 294 -11.02 20.03 -15.20
CA LEU A 294 -11.35 20.70 -13.94
C LEU A 294 -10.21 20.45 -12.94
N TYR A 295 -9.54 21.50 -12.50
CA TYR A 295 -8.45 21.43 -11.51
C TYR A 295 -9.00 21.24 -10.09
N ASP A 296 -8.14 20.75 -9.18
CA ASP A 296 -8.45 20.63 -7.75
C ASP A 296 -8.77 21.99 -7.09
N SER A 297 -8.31 23.10 -7.69
CA SER A 297 -8.64 24.47 -7.29
C SER A 297 -10.08 24.88 -7.64
N GLY A 298 -10.76 24.11 -8.49
CA GLY A 298 -12.06 24.46 -9.10
C GLY A 298 -11.93 25.29 -10.38
N ASP A 299 -10.71 25.60 -10.83
CA ASP A 299 -10.48 26.24 -12.13
C ASP A 299 -10.80 25.25 -13.25
N PHE A 300 -11.32 25.75 -14.37
CA PHE A 300 -11.70 24.91 -15.50
C PHE A 300 -10.95 25.35 -16.75
N TYR A 301 -10.18 24.45 -17.35
CA TYR A 301 -9.48 24.69 -18.60
C TYR A 301 -10.14 23.97 -19.76
N PHE A 302 -10.15 24.61 -20.93
CA PHE A 302 -10.48 24.01 -22.21
C PHE A 302 -9.53 24.52 -23.30
N GLY A 303 -8.80 23.62 -23.94
CA GLY A 303 -7.79 23.99 -24.95
C GLY A 303 -6.83 22.85 -25.24
N GLU A 304 -5.69 23.15 -25.87
CA GLU A 304 -4.74 22.13 -26.32
C GLU A 304 -3.78 21.67 -25.20
N TRP A 305 -3.34 20.42 -25.32
CA TRP A 305 -2.43 19.75 -24.40
C TRP A 305 -1.27 19.12 -25.16
N GLU A 306 -0.09 19.16 -24.57
CA GLU A 306 1.10 18.45 -25.03
C GLU A 306 1.88 17.93 -23.82
N ASP A 307 1.99 16.62 -23.70
CA ASP A 307 2.80 15.95 -22.68
C ASP A 307 2.43 16.33 -21.22
N ASP A 308 1.14 16.30 -20.89
CA ASP A 308 0.54 16.76 -19.62
C ASP A 308 0.52 18.28 -19.42
N ARG A 309 1.03 19.05 -20.37
CA ARG A 309 1.14 20.50 -20.28
C ARG A 309 0.09 21.15 -21.16
N ILE A 310 -0.54 22.20 -20.65
CA ILE A 310 -1.38 23.05 -21.50
C ILE A 310 -0.51 23.84 -22.46
N GLN A 311 -0.91 23.80 -23.72
CA GLN A 311 -0.17 24.25 -24.90
C GLN A 311 -1.18 24.89 -25.87
N GLY A 312 -0.73 25.72 -26.81
CA GLY A 312 -1.59 26.21 -27.90
C GLY A 312 -2.75 27.10 -27.42
N GLU A 313 -3.82 27.20 -28.20
CA GLU A 313 -4.96 28.07 -27.90
C GLU A 313 -5.88 27.43 -26.84
N GLY A 314 -6.34 28.20 -25.86
CA GLY A 314 -7.22 27.70 -24.81
C GLY A 314 -7.88 28.76 -23.96
N ILE A 315 -8.74 28.31 -23.06
CA ILE A 315 -9.51 29.15 -22.13
C ILE A 315 -9.43 28.55 -20.73
N LEU A 316 -9.02 29.37 -19.77
CA LEU A 316 -8.96 29.03 -18.36
C LEU A 316 -9.98 29.89 -17.59
N PHE A 317 -10.99 29.26 -17.03
CA PHE A 317 -11.98 29.89 -16.16
C PHE A 317 -11.55 29.74 -14.70
N PHE A 318 -11.62 30.84 -13.95
CA PHE A 318 -11.24 30.81 -12.54
C PHE A 318 -12.42 30.40 -11.66
N ALA A 319 -12.15 29.58 -10.64
CA ALA A 319 -13.14 29.12 -9.66
C ALA A 319 -13.89 30.28 -8.98
N PHE A 320 -13.23 31.42 -8.84
CA PHE A 320 -13.73 32.64 -8.18
C PHE A 320 -14.29 33.69 -9.16
N GLY A 321 -14.41 33.35 -10.45
CA GLY A 321 -14.92 34.22 -11.51
C GLY A 321 -13.82 34.90 -12.32
N GLY A 322 -14.17 35.29 -13.54
CA GLY A 322 -13.19 35.73 -14.54
C GLY A 322 -12.63 34.57 -15.36
N PHE A 323 -11.89 34.90 -16.42
CA PHE A 323 -11.28 33.92 -17.32
C PHE A 323 -10.09 34.50 -18.09
N ILE A 324 -9.23 33.62 -18.59
CA ILE A 324 -8.21 33.90 -19.61
C ILE A 324 -8.61 33.20 -20.89
N HIS A 325 -8.51 33.86 -22.02
CA HIS A 325 -8.53 33.25 -23.35
C HIS A 325 -7.30 33.71 -24.14
N GLY A 326 -6.53 32.76 -24.66
CA GLY A 326 -5.34 33.05 -25.45
C GLY A 326 -4.46 31.82 -25.62
N PHE A 327 -3.19 32.05 -25.94
CA PHE A 327 -2.22 30.99 -26.16
C PHE A 327 -1.46 30.63 -24.87
N PHE A 328 -1.16 29.35 -24.71
CA PHE A 328 -0.44 28.78 -23.58
C PHE A 328 0.83 28.05 -24.06
N LEU A 329 1.89 28.16 -23.26
CA LEU A 329 3.14 27.43 -23.44
C LEU A 329 3.61 26.92 -22.09
N ASN A 330 3.69 25.59 -21.91
CA ASN A 330 4.10 24.96 -20.65
C ASN A 330 3.35 25.50 -19.42
N PHE A 331 2.01 25.56 -19.47
CA PHE A 331 1.19 26.16 -18.41
C PHE A 331 1.30 27.67 -18.21
N MET A 332 1.95 28.42 -19.08
CA MET A 332 2.00 29.89 -18.96
C MET A 332 1.35 30.57 -20.14
N ILE A 333 0.66 31.70 -19.90
CA ILE A 333 0.10 32.52 -20.97
C ILE A 333 1.27 33.03 -21.83
N HIS A 334 1.19 32.82 -23.13
CA HIS A 334 2.25 33.18 -24.06
C HIS A 334 1.65 33.56 -25.41
N GLY A 335 1.97 34.73 -25.95
CA GLY A 335 1.35 35.32 -27.13
C GLY A 335 0.11 36.17 -26.80
N PRO A 336 -0.74 36.46 -27.81
CA PRO A 336 -1.94 37.26 -27.61
C PRO A 336 -2.91 36.58 -26.63
N ALA A 337 -3.33 37.30 -25.61
CA ALA A 337 -4.35 36.82 -24.68
C ALA A 337 -5.20 37.95 -24.10
N PHE A 338 -6.40 37.54 -23.68
CA PHE A 338 -7.41 38.37 -23.05
C PHE A 338 -7.69 37.80 -21.66
N LEU A 339 -7.56 38.63 -20.65
CA LEU A 339 -7.82 38.32 -19.25
C LEU A 339 -8.93 39.23 -18.75
N LYS A 340 -9.99 38.64 -18.21
CA LYS A 340 -11.05 39.35 -17.49
C LYS A 340 -11.10 38.85 -16.06
N PHE A 341 -11.01 39.77 -15.11
CA PHE A 341 -11.14 39.48 -13.69
C PHE A 341 -12.61 39.46 -13.22
N SER A 342 -12.85 38.89 -12.05
CA SER A 342 -14.19 38.83 -11.44
C SER A 342 -14.75 40.19 -11.04
N ASN A 343 -13.88 41.17 -10.74
CA ASN A 343 -14.25 42.58 -10.55
C ASN A 343 -14.58 43.30 -11.87
N GLY A 344 -14.44 42.62 -13.01
CA GLY A 344 -14.73 43.14 -14.35
C GLY A 344 -13.56 43.87 -15.02
N GLU A 345 -12.40 43.99 -14.35
CA GLU A 345 -11.21 44.55 -14.97
C GLU A 345 -10.72 43.67 -16.12
N ILE A 346 -10.13 44.30 -17.13
CA ILE A 346 -9.71 43.64 -18.37
C ILE A 346 -8.27 43.98 -18.68
N TYR A 347 -7.52 42.98 -19.14
CA TYR A 347 -6.16 43.10 -19.66
C TYR A 347 -6.10 42.36 -20.99
N GLU A 348 -5.72 43.05 -22.06
CA GLU A 348 -5.67 42.51 -23.42
C GLU A 348 -4.38 42.94 -24.10
N GLY A 349 -3.55 41.99 -24.50
CA GLY A 349 -2.27 42.28 -25.12
C GLY A 349 -1.46 41.03 -25.39
N ASN A 350 -0.18 41.22 -25.71
CA ASN A 350 0.77 40.12 -25.82
C ASN A 350 1.34 39.77 -24.44
N TRP A 351 1.50 38.47 -24.22
CA TRP A 351 2.03 37.91 -22.99
C TRP A 351 3.28 37.09 -23.30
N ASN A 352 4.23 37.08 -22.39
CA ASN A 352 5.41 36.26 -22.46
C ASN A 352 5.62 35.60 -21.11
N GLN A 353 5.43 34.28 -21.04
CA GLN A 353 5.63 33.51 -19.81
C GLN A 353 4.81 34.04 -18.63
N GLY A 354 3.53 34.34 -18.86
CA GLY A 354 2.61 34.83 -17.83
C GLY A 354 2.67 36.34 -17.56
N LYS A 355 3.58 37.08 -18.21
CA LYS A 355 3.72 38.53 -18.03
C LYS A 355 3.33 39.31 -19.28
N LEU A 356 2.63 40.44 -19.12
CA LEU A 356 2.37 41.36 -20.23
C LEU A 356 3.68 41.89 -20.82
N ASP A 357 3.80 41.84 -22.14
CA ASP A 357 5.01 42.22 -22.87
C ASP A 357 4.62 42.80 -24.24
N GLY A 358 4.92 44.09 -24.45
CA GLY A 358 4.48 44.87 -25.61
C GLY A 358 3.24 45.75 -25.34
N GLU A 359 2.55 46.13 -26.42
CA GLU A 359 1.34 46.97 -26.33
C GLU A 359 0.17 46.18 -25.73
N ALA A 360 -0.48 46.76 -24.72
CA ALA A 360 -1.67 46.19 -24.09
C ALA A 360 -2.71 47.25 -23.75
N TYR A 361 -3.98 46.86 -23.81
CA TYR A 361 -5.12 47.60 -23.29
C TYR A 361 -5.49 47.07 -21.91
N ASN A 362 -5.81 47.99 -21.02
CA ASN A 362 -6.29 47.67 -19.69
C ASN A 362 -7.52 48.52 -19.40
N TYR A 363 -8.50 47.96 -18.72
CA TYR A 363 -9.73 48.64 -18.34
C TYR A 363 -10.01 48.44 -16.85
N PHE A 364 -10.17 49.55 -16.16
CA PHE A 364 -10.51 49.60 -14.74
C PHE A 364 -11.97 50.00 -14.58
N VAL A 365 -12.75 49.08 -13.99
CA VAL A 365 -14.20 49.23 -13.86
C VAL A 365 -14.57 50.37 -12.91
N ASP A 366 -13.89 50.44 -11.76
CA ASP A 366 -14.21 51.40 -10.69
C ASP A 366 -14.07 52.85 -11.16
N GLU A 367 -13.09 53.12 -12.01
CA GLU A 367 -12.83 54.45 -12.55
C GLU A 367 -13.50 54.69 -13.91
N ASN A 368 -14.00 53.62 -14.54
CA ASN A 368 -14.52 53.62 -15.92
C ASN A 368 -13.52 54.23 -16.92
N ILE A 369 -12.25 53.84 -16.78
CA ILE A 369 -11.12 54.32 -17.59
C ILE A 369 -10.43 53.12 -18.23
N TRP A 370 -9.99 53.30 -19.48
CA TRP A 370 -9.06 52.39 -20.13
C TRP A 370 -7.80 53.11 -20.55
N PHE A 371 -6.71 52.35 -20.65
CA PHE A 371 -5.44 52.84 -21.20
C PHE A 371 -4.79 51.79 -22.08
N LYS A 372 -4.18 52.26 -23.15
CA LYS A 372 -3.24 51.56 -24.01
C LYS A 372 -1.83 51.96 -23.57
N GLY A 373 -0.99 51.00 -23.26
CA GLY A 373 0.40 51.27 -22.93
C GLY A 373 1.34 50.14 -23.29
N ASN A 374 2.63 50.44 -23.27
CA ASN A 374 3.69 49.45 -23.42
C ASN A 374 4.02 48.81 -22.08
N TYR A 375 4.27 47.51 -22.13
CA TYR A 375 4.71 46.70 -21.02
C TYR A 375 6.03 46.02 -21.34
N SER A 376 6.87 45.84 -20.33
CA SER A 376 8.04 44.98 -20.41
C SER A 376 8.11 44.14 -19.14
N GLN A 377 8.10 42.81 -19.30
CA GLN A 377 8.15 41.87 -18.17
C GLN A 377 7.07 42.16 -17.11
N GLY A 378 5.85 42.48 -17.56
CA GLY A 378 4.69 42.77 -16.71
C GLY A 378 4.69 44.17 -16.10
N LYS A 379 5.74 44.98 -16.30
CA LYS A 379 5.80 46.36 -15.82
C LYS A 379 5.34 47.31 -16.90
N PHE A 380 4.43 48.21 -16.53
CA PHE A 380 4.02 49.32 -17.38
C PHE A 380 5.22 50.27 -17.60
N THR A 381 5.56 50.52 -18.86
CA THR A 381 6.72 51.35 -19.21
C THR A 381 6.29 52.71 -19.77
N GLN A 382 5.24 52.74 -20.59
CA GLN A 382 4.83 53.95 -21.28
C GLN A 382 3.33 53.99 -21.56
N LEU A 383 2.70 55.13 -21.27
CA LEU A 383 1.33 55.42 -21.69
C LEU A 383 1.32 55.82 -23.17
N ILE A 384 0.49 55.15 -23.97
CA ILE A 384 0.29 55.48 -25.40
C ILE A 384 -1.00 56.28 -25.55
N GLN A 385 -2.09 55.79 -24.97
CA GLN A 385 -3.41 56.39 -25.09
C GLN A 385 -4.25 56.04 -23.86
N TYR A 386 -5.22 56.89 -23.52
CA TYR A 386 -6.24 56.56 -22.53
C TYR A 386 -7.58 57.19 -22.90
N GLY A 387 -8.65 56.70 -22.29
CA GLY A 387 -9.99 57.24 -22.48
C GLY A 387 -10.93 56.82 -21.34
N LYS A 388 -12.05 57.52 -21.24
CA LYS A 388 -13.17 57.15 -20.35
C LYS A 388 -14.18 56.31 -21.11
N GLY A 389 -14.86 55.42 -20.40
CA GLY A 389 -15.86 54.52 -20.97
C GLY A 389 -15.26 53.24 -21.51
N ARG A 390 -15.92 52.65 -22.50
CA ARG A 390 -15.55 51.33 -23.03
C ARG A 390 -14.28 51.44 -23.90
N PRO A 391 -13.28 50.54 -23.71
CA PRO A 391 -12.07 50.54 -24.52
C PRO A 391 -12.37 50.30 -26.02
N PRO A 392 -11.51 50.76 -26.94
CA PRO A 392 -11.68 50.59 -28.39
C PRO A 392 -11.58 49.14 -28.86
N SER A 393 -11.09 48.22 -28.02
CA SER A 393 -10.88 46.83 -28.42
C SER A 393 -12.22 46.11 -28.69
N THR A 394 -12.25 45.41 -29.83
CA THR A 394 -13.43 44.80 -30.47
C THR A 394 -13.88 43.47 -29.83
N ILE A 395 -13.51 43.24 -28.58
CA ILE A 395 -13.49 41.91 -27.96
C ILE A 395 -14.72 41.61 -27.08
N LEU A 396 -15.87 42.25 -27.32
CA LEU A 396 -17.13 41.72 -26.75
C LEU A 396 -17.69 40.50 -27.49
N ASN A 397 -17.15 40.17 -28.67
CA ASN A 397 -17.50 38.95 -29.41
C ASN A 397 -16.55 37.77 -29.09
N GLN A 398 -16.10 37.61 -27.84
CA GLN A 398 -15.28 36.46 -27.43
C GLN A 398 -16.00 35.11 -27.64
N LEU A 399 -17.33 35.08 -27.50
CA LEU A 399 -18.16 33.89 -27.74
C LEU A 399 -18.07 33.35 -29.17
N SER A 400 -17.87 34.22 -30.18
CA SER A 400 -17.71 33.75 -31.57
C SER A 400 -16.38 33.03 -31.78
N LYS A 401 -15.32 33.42 -31.04
CA LYS A 401 -14.03 32.72 -31.03
C LYS A 401 -14.11 31.37 -30.32
N ILE A 402 -14.80 31.30 -29.18
CA ILE A 402 -15.12 30.04 -28.48
C ILE A 402 -15.87 29.10 -29.42
N ASN A 403 -16.89 29.62 -30.09
CA ASN A 403 -17.64 28.86 -31.10
C ASN A 403 -16.75 28.41 -32.25
N SER A 404 -15.82 29.24 -32.72
CA SER A 404 -14.88 28.87 -33.79
C SER A 404 -13.90 27.77 -33.35
N LEU A 405 -13.42 27.81 -32.11
CA LEU A 405 -12.52 26.81 -31.52
C LEU A 405 -13.27 25.47 -31.34
N CYS A 406 -14.53 25.52 -30.91
CA CYS A 406 -15.42 24.36 -30.84
C CYS A 406 -15.78 23.80 -32.24
N GLN A 407 -15.95 24.67 -33.25
CA GLN A 407 -16.31 24.28 -34.63
C GLN A 407 -15.14 23.72 -35.45
N LYS A 408 -13.90 24.20 -35.23
CA LYS A 408 -12.68 23.67 -35.85
C LYS A 408 -12.43 22.20 -35.53
N HIS A 409 -12.92 21.72 -34.39
CA HIS A 409 -12.66 20.38 -33.86
C HIS A 409 -13.95 19.57 -33.68
N LYS A 410 -14.80 19.49 -34.72
CA LYS A 410 -15.98 18.62 -34.74
C LYS A 410 -15.60 17.15 -34.52
N THR A 411 -16.31 16.50 -33.61
CA THR A 411 -16.16 15.08 -33.29
C THR A 411 -16.79 14.21 -34.39
N LYS A 412 -16.30 12.97 -34.58
CA LYS A 412 -16.87 11.99 -35.53
C LYS A 412 -18.28 11.49 -35.13
N ASN A 413 -18.77 11.86 -33.96
CA ASN A 413 -20.03 11.37 -33.38
C ASN A 413 -21.06 12.51 -33.36
N GLU A 414 -21.95 12.57 -34.35
CA GLU A 414 -22.88 13.70 -34.57
C GLU A 414 -23.83 13.99 -33.40
N ASN A 415 -24.00 13.04 -32.48
CA ASN A 415 -24.90 13.16 -31.34
C ASN A 415 -24.33 13.96 -30.16
N LEU A 416 -23.00 14.07 -30.00
CA LEU A 416 -22.35 14.70 -28.85
C LEU A 416 -21.23 15.63 -29.32
N SER A 417 -21.26 16.87 -28.88
CA SER A 417 -20.27 17.89 -29.27
C SER A 417 -20.15 18.95 -28.20
N ILE A 418 -19.03 19.67 -28.21
CA ILE A 418 -18.86 20.85 -27.37
C ILE A 418 -19.60 22.00 -28.04
N LYS A 419 -20.49 22.64 -27.28
CA LYS A 419 -21.33 23.73 -27.78
C LYS A 419 -21.40 24.86 -26.78
N VAL A 420 -21.61 26.05 -27.32
CA VAL A 420 -22.26 27.14 -26.62
C VAL A 420 -23.77 27.01 -26.84
N ILE A 421 -24.54 27.00 -25.75
CA ILE A 421 -26.00 26.96 -25.77
C ILE A 421 -26.51 28.22 -25.08
N ASP A 422 -27.19 29.08 -25.84
CA ASP A 422 -27.90 30.23 -25.33
C ASP A 422 -29.30 29.81 -24.84
N PHE A 423 -29.62 30.13 -23.59
CA PHE A 423 -30.95 29.90 -23.03
C PHE A 423 -31.85 31.12 -23.20
N LYS A 424 -33.17 30.89 -23.17
CA LYS A 424 -34.17 31.96 -23.36
C LYS A 424 -34.13 33.03 -22.28
N ASP A 425 -33.64 32.68 -21.08
CA ASP A 425 -33.49 33.60 -19.97
C ASP A 425 -32.25 34.49 -20.09
N GLY A 426 -31.39 34.27 -21.10
CA GLY A 426 -30.14 35.01 -21.31
C GLY A 426 -28.90 34.37 -20.68
N SER A 427 -29.06 33.26 -19.95
CA SER A 427 -27.92 32.44 -19.49
C SER A 427 -27.28 31.68 -20.65
N GLN A 428 -26.02 31.26 -20.48
CA GLN A 428 -25.25 30.57 -21.53
C GLN A 428 -24.50 29.37 -20.97
N TYR A 429 -24.60 28.21 -21.60
CA TYR A 429 -23.79 27.05 -21.26
C TYR A 429 -22.67 26.83 -22.28
N LEU A 430 -21.45 26.63 -21.79
CA LEU A 430 -20.29 26.17 -22.56
C LEU A 430 -19.87 24.80 -22.03
N GLY A 431 -19.95 23.78 -22.87
CA GLY A 431 -19.48 22.46 -22.50
C GLY A 431 -20.05 21.38 -23.39
N MET A 432 -20.01 20.14 -22.90
CA MET A 432 -20.59 19.03 -23.64
C MET A 432 -22.10 19.17 -23.79
N ALA A 433 -22.59 18.95 -25.00
CA ALA A 433 -24.01 18.92 -25.30
C ALA A 433 -24.37 17.70 -26.15
N LYS A 434 -25.53 17.12 -25.85
CA LYS A 434 -26.22 16.18 -26.73
C LYS A 434 -27.28 16.96 -27.49
N GLN A 435 -27.12 17.11 -28.80
CA GLN A 435 -27.92 18.02 -29.63
C GLN A 435 -27.88 19.49 -29.15
N LYS A 436 -28.94 20.02 -28.50
CA LYS A 436 -29.01 21.37 -27.92
C LYS A 436 -29.13 21.37 -26.40
N ASN A 437 -28.99 20.21 -25.75
CA ASN A 437 -29.14 20.07 -24.31
C ASN A 437 -27.78 19.84 -23.65
N PRO A 438 -27.46 20.55 -22.55
CA PRO A 438 -26.27 20.27 -21.74
C PRO A 438 -26.23 18.80 -21.30
N PHE A 439 -25.12 18.13 -21.60
CA PHE A 439 -24.94 16.70 -21.35
C PHE A 439 -23.45 16.39 -21.17
N GLY A 440 -22.98 16.30 -19.93
CA GLY A 440 -21.60 16.07 -19.54
C GLY A 440 -20.96 17.26 -18.82
N LEU A 441 -19.63 17.31 -18.78
CA LEU A 441 -18.92 18.39 -18.09
C LEU A 441 -19.09 19.71 -18.84
N GLY A 442 -19.42 20.77 -18.12
CA GLY A 442 -19.54 22.10 -18.67
C GLY A 442 -19.76 23.18 -17.63
N LEU A 443 -19.92 24.39 -18.14
CA LEU A 443 -19.92 25.63 -17.41
C LEU A 443 -21.13 26.47 -17.84
N LEU A 444 -21.95 26.86 -16.88
CA LEU A 444 -23.13 27.70 -17.08
C LEU A 444 -22.81 29.11 -16.60
N ARG A 445 -22.80 30.07 -17.52
CA ARG A 445 -22.80 31.50 -17.24
C ARG A 445 -24.23 31.94 -16.92
N ARG A 446 -24.42 32.43 -15.69
CA ARG A 446 -25.66 33.03 -15.20
C ARG A 446 -25.79 34.47 -15.72
N LEU A 447 -26.99 35.03 -15.56
CA LEU A 447 -27.30 36.43 -15.90
C LEU A 447 -26.47 37.45 -15.12
N ASP A 448 -26.02 37.10 -13.91
CA ASP A 448 -25.15 37.94 -13.08
C ASP A 448 -23.66 37.75 -13.41
N GLU A 449 -23.36 37.19 -14.59
CA GLU A 449 -22.01 36.89 -15.10
C GLU A 449 -21.23 35.85 -14.29
N LYS A 450 -21.83 35.22 -13.27
CA LYS A 450 -21.18 34.17 -12.50
C LYS A 450 -21.24 32.84 -13.22
N TYR A 451 -20.27 31.98 -12.92
CA TYR A 451 -20.15 30.68 -13.54
C TYR A 451 -20.45 29.56 -12.55
N ASP A 452 -21.41 28.72 -12.90
CA ASP A 452 -21.66 27.43 -12.28
C ASP A 452 -20.94 26.37 -13.12
N ALA A 453 -20.34 25.37 -12.48
CA ALA A 453 -19.60 24.32 -13.17
C ALA A 453 -19.95 22.96 -12.60
N GLY A 454 -20.11 21.96 -13.47
CA GLY A 454 -20.45 20.62 -13.04
C GLY A 454 -20.81 19.69 -14.18
N PHE A 455 -21.24 18.48 -13.82
CA PHE A 455 -21.76 17.51 -14.79
C PHE A 455 -23.24 17.77 -15.02
N ALA A 456 -23.59 18.18 -16.24
CA ALA A 456 -24.97 18.40 -16.64
C ALA A 456 -25.60 17.12 -17.22
N PHE A 457 -26.85 16.85 -16.90
CA PHE A 457 -27.67 15.85 -17.57
C PHE A 457 -29.04 16.46 -17.88
N ASN A 458 -29.39 16.53 -19.17
CA ASN A 458 -30.62 17.16 -19.64
C ASN A 458 -30.81 18.61 -19.14
N GLY A 459 -29.74 19.41 -19.12
CA GLY A 459 -29.80 20.82 -18.72
C GLY A 459 -29.76 21.11 -17.23
N ILE A 460 -29.70 20.09 -16.38
CA ILE A 460 -29.58 20.25 -14.92
C ILE A 460 -28.21 19.74 -14.50
N PHE A 461 -27.47 20.50 -13.67
CA PHE A 461 -26.28 19.96 -13.01
C PHE A 461 -26.69 18.87 -12.01
N GLN A 462 -26.12 17.69 -12.16
CA GLN A 462 -26.39 16.53 -11.33
C GLN A 462 -25.05 15.95 -10.85
N ASN A 463 -25.08 15.23 -9.74
CA ASN A 463 -23.88 14.81 -9.04
C ASN A 463 -23.09 16.04 -8.61
N ILE A 464 -21.84 16.15 -9.03
CA ILE A 464 -20.87 17.04 -8.45
C ILE A 464 -20.93 18.37 -9.18
N ALA A 465 -21.16 19.44 -8.42
CA ALA A 465 -21.16 20.78 -8.98
C ALA A 465 -20.67 21.83 -7.99
N ARG A 466 -20.21 22.94 -8.55
CA ARG A 466 -20.03 24.22 -7.89
C ARG A 466 -21.14 25.14 -8.37
N LEU A 467 -22.05 25.47 -7.48
CA LEU A 467 -23.18 26.36 -7.75
C LEU A 467 -23.02 27.69 -7.01
N ASN A 468 -23.32 28.78 -7.68
CA ASN A 468 -23.72 30.04 -7.07
C ASN A 468 -25.21 29.93 -6.73
N LEU A 469 -25.60 30.34 -5.53
CA LEU A 469 -27.00 30.25 -5.08
C LEU A 469 -27.78 31.47 -5.54
N ASP A 470 -29.11 31.34 -5.60
CA ASP A 470 -30.02 32.36 -6.15
C ASP A 470 -30.07 33.65 -5.32
N ASP A 471 -29.60 33.60 -4.07
CA ASP A 471 -29.31 34.78 -3.26
C ASP A 471 -28.17 35.65 -3.82
N GLY A 472 -27.51 35.19 -4.89
CA GLY A 472 -26.46 35.88 -5.61
C GLY A 472 -25.16 36.02 -4.83
N GLN A 473 -25.07 35.51 -3.60
CA GLN A 473 -23.93 35.76 -2.72
C GLN A 473 -23.34 34.44 -2.22
N ASN A 474 -24.13 33.43 -1.97
CA ASN A 474 -23.67 32.19 -1.36
C ASN A 474 -23.29 31.15 -2.43
N MET A 475 -22.52 30.15 -2.01
CA MET A 475 -22.06 29.08 -2.89
C MET A 475 -22.25 27.73 -2.24
N TYR A 476 -22.44 26.72 -3.09
CA TYR A 476 -22.45 25.32 -2.71
C TYR A 476 -21.46 24.54 -3.57
N ILE A 477 -20.67 23.68 -2.94
CA ILE A 477 -19.77 22.72 -3.58
C ILE A 477 -20.08 21.34 -3.02
N GLY A 478 -20.64 20.45 -3.82
CA GLY A 478 -20.98 19.11 -3.35
C GLY A 478 -21.86 18.35 -4.32
N GLN A 479 -22.50 17.29 -3.82
CA GLN A 479 -23.37 16.47 -4.66
C GLN A 479 -24.77 17.08 -4.79
N LEU A 480 -25.38 16.84 -5.94
CA LEU A 480 -26.70 17.26 -6.36
C LEU A 480 -27.50 16.04 -6.81
N GLN A 481 -28.77 16.00 -6.43
CA GLN A 481 -29.74 15.06 -6.98
C GLN A 481 -30.10 15.41 -8.43
N ALA A 482 -30.87 14.53 -9.08
CA ALA A 482 -31.36 14.73 -10.44
C ALA A 482 -32.22 16.00 -10.63
N ASN A 483 -32.82 16.50 -9.54
CA ASN A 483 -33.64 17.70 -9.50
C ASN A 483 -32.83 18.97 -9.11
N GLY A 484 -31.51 18.89 -8.98
CA GLY A 484 -30.64 20.02 -8.63
C GLY A 484 -30.54 20.35 -7.13
N LYS A 485 -31.20 19.58 -6.25
CA LYS A 485 -31.10 19.78 -4.79
C LYS A 485 -29.81 19.20 -4.20
N PHE A 486 -29.30 19.83 -3.14
CA PHE A 486 -28.10 19.35 -2.43
C PHE A 486 -28.32 17.96 -1.83
N GLN A 487 -27.32 17.10 -1.96
CA GLN A 487 -27.31 15.74 -1.45
C GLN A 487 -25.91 15.36 -0.97
N GLY A 488 -25.84 14.46 0.01
CA GLY A 488 -24.57 13.88 0.45
C GLY A 488 -23.63 14.92 1.03
N GLN A 489 -22.32 14.66 0.94
CA GLN A 489 -21.32 15.59 1.47
C GLN A 489 -21.18 16.84 0.59
N GLY A 490 -21.18 18.01 1.22
CA GLY A 490 -20.99 19.29 0.55
C GLY A 490 -20.51 20.40 1.47
N VAL A 491 -20.02 21.48 0.88
CA VAL A 491 -19.62 22.72 1.53
C VAL A 491 -20.57 23.82 1.10
N TYR A 492 -21.22 24.46 2.06
CA TYR A 492 -21.97 25.69 1.88
C TYR A 492 -21.12 26.87 2.35
N LEU A 493 -21.00 27.92 1.53
CA LEU A 493 -20.26 29.13 1.84
C LEU A 493 -21.19 30.34 1.82
N ASN A 494 -21.26 31.04 2.95
CA ASN A 494 -21.91 32.34 3.06
C ASN A 494 -20.90 33.46 2.81
N LYS A 495 -20.98 34.16 1.67
CA LYS A 495 -19.98 35.20 1.34
C LYS A 495 -20.13 36.47 2.17
N LYS A 496 -21.34 36.80 2.62
CA LYS A 496 -21.59 38.02 3.40
C LYS A 496 -20.94 37.96 4.77
N THR A 497 -21.05 36.80 5.42
CA THR A 497 -20.47 36.54 6.74
C THR A 497 -19.10 35.90 6.68
N LYS A 498 -18.66 35.48 5.47
CA LYS A 498 -17.46 34.67 5.24
C LYS A 498 -17.43 33.37 6.04
N GLN A 499 -18.60 32.84 6.39
CA GLN A 499 -18.73 31.57 7.09
C GLN A 499 -18.92 30.43 6.10
N TRP A 500 -18.38 29.26 6.43
CA TRP A 500 -18.61 28.04 5.68
C TRP A 500 -18.97 26.88 6.59
N VAL A 501 -19.74 25.94 6.03
CA VAL A 501 -20.17 24.72 6.71
C VAL A 501 -19.94 23.54 5.76
N PHE A 502 -19.17 22.56 6.21
CA PHE A 502 -19.02 21.25 5.60
C PHE A 502 -19.93 20.25 6.32
N GLY A 503 -20.80 19.58 5.57
CA GLY A 503 -21.81 18.72 6.16
C GLY A 503 -22.48 17.76 5.19
N ILE A 504 -23.43 16.99 5.71
CA ILE A 504 -24.28 16.08 4.93
C ILE A 504 -25.62 16.76 4.65
N PHE A 505 -25.99 16.80 3.37
CA PHE A 505 -27.22 17.39 2.87
C PHE A 505 -28.19 16.31 2.38
N GLU A 506 -29.47 16.53 2.59
CA GLU A 506 -30.55 15.69 2.03
C GLU A 506 -31.68 16.60 1.56
N ASN A 507 -32.09 16.43 0.29
CA ASN A 507 -33.15 17.24 -0.34
C ASN A 507 -32.95 18.77 -0.21
N GLY A 508 -31.70 19.24 -0.24
CA GLY A 508 -31.36 20.66 -0.12
C GLY A 508 -31.21 21.18 1.32
N GLN A 509 -31.47 20.35 2.32
CA GLN A 509 -31.34 20.71 3.73
C GLN A 509 -30.07 20.10 4.34
N LEU A 510 -29.40 20.86 5.21
CA LEU A 510 -28.27 20.38 5.99
C LEU A 510 -28.79 19.51 7.14
N ILE A 511 -28.41 18.23 7.14
CA ILE A 511 -28.83 17.24 8.13
C ILE A 511 -27.76 17.05 9.21
N GLU A 512 -26.48 17.16 8.85
CA GLU A 512 -25.36 16.98 9.77
C GLU A 512 -24.22 17.95 9.47
N VAL A 513 -23.70 18.63 10.49
CA VAL A 513 -22.48 19.47 10.40
C VAL A 513 -21.27 18.60 10.74
N ILE A 514 -20.36 18.44 9.79
CA ILE A 514 -19.09 17.73 10.00
C ILE A 514 -18.01 18.73 10.44
N ASN A 515 -17.95 19.90 9.81
CA ASN A 515 -16.99 20.96 10.13
C ASN A 515 -17.53 22.34 9.72
N GLN A 516 -17.03 23.42 10.31
CA GLN A 516 -17.40 24.79 9.96
C GLN A 516 -16.26 25.77 10.29
N GLY A 517 -16.26 26.94 9.65
CA GLY A 517 -15.25 27.97 9.89
C GLY A 517 -15.66 29.35 9.37
N GLN A 518 -14.80 30.32 9.60
CA GLN A 518 -15.02 31.73 9.24
C GLN A 518 -13.73 32.34 8.67
N ASP A 519 -13.88 33.26 7.71
CA ASP A 519 -12.83 34.03 7.02
C ASP A 519 -11.85 33.22 6.14
N GLU A 520 -11.51 32.00 6.52
CA GLU A 520 -10.63 31.11 5.73
C GLU A 520 -11.43 30.25 4.75
N TYR A 521 -11.05 30.26 3.46
CA TYR A 521 -11.64 29.37 2.48
C TYR A 521 -11.17 27.93 2.73
N PRO A 522 -12.06 26.92 2.85
CA PRO A 522 -11.69 25.57 3.30
C PRO A 522 -11.05 24.73 2.18
N GLN A 523 -9.87 25.15 1.72
CA GLN A 523 -9.16 24.55 0.58
C GLN A 523 -8.98 23.05 0.72
N ASN A 524 -8.47 22.57 1.86
CA ASN A 524 -8.21 21.14 2.08
C ASN A 524 -9.49 20.28 2.05
N ILE A 525 -10.60 20.80 2.57
CA ILE A 525 -11.89 20.08 2.58
C ILE A 525 -12.46 20.02 1.16
N ILE A 526 -12.45 21.16 0.48
CA ILE A 526 -12.91 21.28 -0.91
C ILE A 526 -12.06 20.41 -1.85
N SER A 527 -10.74 20.41 -1.71
CA SER A 527 -9.85 19.54 -2.49
C SER A 527 -10.10 18.06 -2.22
N ASN A 528 -10.42 17.65 -0.98
CA ASN A 528 -10.77 16.25 -0.67
C ASN A 528 -12.12 15.85 -1.27
N ILE A 529 -13.11 16.76 -1.24
CA ILE A 529 -14.39 16.58 -1.93
C ILE A 529 -14.11 16.40 -3.44
N TYR A 530 -13.32 17.28 -4.07
CA TYR A 530 -12.94 17.15 -5.48
C TYR A 530 -12.08 15.91 -5.81
N TYR A 531 -11.23 15.45 -4.89
CA TYR A 531 -10.44 14.22 -5.07
C TYR A 531 -11.33 12.97 -5.08
N SER A 532 -12.24 12.86 -4.11
CA SER A 532 -13.25 11.80 -4.08
C SER A 532 -14.22 11.89 -5.28
N HIS A 533 -14.40 13.09 -5.83
CA HIS A 533 -15.16 13.36 -7.05
C HIS A 533 -14.46 12.87 -8.32
N HIS A 534 -13.15 13.07 -8.46
CA HIS A 534 -12.35 12.65 -9.62
C HIS A 534 -12.53 11.15 -9.91
N ILE A 535 -12.55 10.33 -8.86
CA ILE A 535 -12.75 8.87 -8.94
C ILE A 535 -14.14 8.51 -9.51
N ASN A 536 -15.18 9.29 -9.19
CA ASN A 536 -16.56 9.02 -9.59
C ASN A 536 -16.91 9.64 -10.95
N SER A 537 -16.43 10.85 -11.25
CA SER A 537 -16.55 11.46 -12.58
C SER A 537 -15.76 10.70 -13.63
N GLY A 538 -14.67 10.03 -13.24
CA GLY A 538 -13.91 9.11 -14.08
C GLY A 538 -14.79 8.07 -14.78
N ARG A 539 -15.78 7.50 -14.08
CA ARG A 539 -16.70 6.49 -14.64
C ARG A 539 -17.65 7.03 -15.72
N PHE A 540 -18.02 8.31 -15.65
CA PHE A 540 -18.85 8.96 -16.67
C PHE A 540 -18.01 9.43 -17.86
N ILE A 541 -16.85 10.02 -17.57
CA ILE A 541 -15.84 10.42 -18.55
C ILE A 541 -15.40 9.19 -19.39
N GLU A 542 -15.15 8.03 -18.75
CA GLU A 542 -14.85 6.73 -19.39
C GLU A 542 -15.86 6.36 -20.50
N LYS A 543 -17.16 6.56 -20.25
CA LYS A 543 -18.25 6.26 -21.20
C LYS A 543 -18.33 7.23 -22.40
N GLN A 544 -17.79 8.44 -22.24
CA GLN A 544 -17.76 9.48 -23.27
C GLN A 544 -16.46 9.43 -24.10
N ILE A 545 -15.39 8.90 -23.51
CA ILE A 545 -14.12 8.65 -24.16
C ILE A 545 -14.22 7.54 -25.24
N GLU A 546 -14.95 6.46 -24.98
CA GLU A 546 -15.23 5.41 -25.98
C GLU A 546 -15.90 5.96 -27.26
N ASN A 547 -16.57 7.11 -27.16
CA ASN A 547 -17.27 7.79 -28.25
C ASN A 547 -16.42 8.83 -29.00
N GLY A 548 -15.13 8.96 -28.67
CA GLY A 548 -14.18 9.88 -29.32
C GLY A 548 -14.36 11.35 -28.96
N LEU A 549 -15.03 11.64 -27.83
CA LEU A 549 -15.38 12.99 -27.38
C LEU A 549 -14.38 13.57 -26.37
N PHE A 550 -13.64 12.68 -25.70
CA PHE A 550 -12.56 12.95 -24.76
C PHE A 550 -11.46 11.92 -25.04
N TYR A 551 -10.19 12.27 -24.82
CA TYR A 551 -9.09 11.35 -25.05
C TYR A 551 -8.95 10.31 -23.93
N MET A 552 -8.86 9.02 -24.29
CA MET A 552 -8.16 8.01 -23.48
C MET A 552 -6.84 7.65 -24.13
N PRO A 553 -5.81 7.38 -23.32
CA PRO A 553 -4.66 6.62 -23.77
C PRO A 553 -5.03 5.33 -24.47
N SER A 554 -4.40 5.07 -25.60
CA SER A 554 -4.52 3.84 -26.38
C SER A 554 -4.22 2.56 -25.58
N GLY A 555 -3.45 2.65 -24.48
CA GLY A 555 -3.18 1.54 -23.56
C GLY A 555 -4.33 1.15 -22.62
N TYR A 556 -5.40 1.95 -22.53
CA TYR A 556 -6.53 1.70 -21.63
C TYR A 556 -7.55 0.74 -22.25
N ASN A 557 -7.78 0.81 -23.57
CA ASN A 557 -8.84 0.04 -24.25
C ASN A 557 -8.56 -1.48 -24.32
N ASN A 558 -7.31 -1.89 -24.54
CA ASN A 558 -6.94 -3.32 -24.55
C ASN A 558 -6.88 -3.93 -23.15
N ASN A 559 -6.55 -3.14 -22.12
CA ASN A 559 -6.46 -3.61 -20.74
C ASN A 559 -7.80 -3.57 -20.00
N TYR A 560 -8.78 -2.81 -20.49
CA TYR A 560 -10.15 -2.80 -19.97
C TYR A 560 -10.91 -4.11 -20.29
N LYS A 561 -10.67 -4.73 -21.45
CA LYS A 561 -11.18 -6.08 -21.75
C LYS A 561 -10.59 -7.12 -20.80
N ASN A 562 -9.29 -7.00 -20.47
CA ASN A 562 -8.63 -7.84 -19.46
C ASN A 562 -9.17 -7.58 -18.04
N PHE A 563 -9.51 -6.33 -17.72
CA PHE A 563 -10.14 -5.93 -16.46
C PHE A 563 -11.55 -6.54 -16.26
N GLN A 564 -12.38 -6.59 -17.31
CA GLN A 564 -13.66 -7.30 -17.22
C GLN A 564 -13.45 -8.80 -16.95
N GLN A 565 -12.48 -9.43 -17.61
CA GLN A 565 -12.15 -10.85 -17.39
C GLN A 565 -11.70 -11.13 -15.94
N LEU A 566 -10.92 -10.23 -15.33
CA LEU A 566 -10.45 -10.33 -13.93
C LEU A 566 -11.53 -10.04 -12.87
N LYS A 567 -12.55 -9.23 -13.20
CA LYS A 567 -13.73 -9.01 -12.34
C LYS A 567 -14.53 -10.29 -12.08
N TRP A 568 -14.59 -11.20 -13.06
CA TRP A 568 -15.29 -12.48 -12.91
C TRP A 568 -14.59 -13.42 -11.92
N ASP A 569 -13.27 -13.37 -11.80
CA ASP A 569 -12.52 -14.18 -10.85
C ASP A 569 -12.56 -13.64 -9.41
N SER A 570 -12.64 -12.31 -9.25
CA SER A 570 -12.80 -11.67 -7.93
C SER A 570 -14.22 -11.80 -7.37
N PHE A 571 -15.25 -11.75 -8.23
CA PHE A 571 -16.64 -12.05 -7.83
C PHE A 571 -16.84 -13.52 -7.41
N ARG A 572 -16.04 -14.44 -7.97
CA ARG A 572 -15.99 -15.85 -7.56
C ARG A 572 -15.51 -16.04 -6.12
N ILE A 573 -14.64 -15.14 -5.64
CA ILE A 573 -14.09 -15.14 -4.27
C ILE A 573 -15.10 -14.60 -3.24
N GLU A 574 -15.88 -13.59 -3.59
CA GLU A 574 -16.99 -13.11 -2.73
C GLU A 574 -18.08 -14.18 -2.57
N LYS A 575 -18.47 -14.86 -3.66
CA LYS A 575 -19.42 -15.98 -3.59
C LYS A 575 -18.90 -17.18 -2.78
N MET A 576 -17.58 -17.42 -2.76
CA MET A 576 -16.99 -18.45 -1.90
C MET A 576 -17.00 -18.05 -0.41
N ARG A 577 -16.83 -16.75 -0.09
CA ARG A 577 -16.96 -16.23 1.29
C ARG A 577 -18.39 -16.35 1.82
N GLU A 578 -19.39 -16.07 0.99
CA GLU A 578 -20.80 -16.21 1.39
C GLU A 578 -21.18 -17.69 1.61
N ASN A 579 -20.67 -18.61 0.79
CA ASN A 579 -20.93 -20.04 0.94
C ASN A 579 -20.18 -20.71 2.11
N THR A 580 -19.08 -20.14 2.61
CA THR A 580 -18.39 -20.66 3.81
C THR A 580 -19.02 -20.19 5.12
N PHE A 581 -19.70 -19.04 5.13
CA PHE A 581 -20.43 -18.56 6.32
C PHE A 581 -21.83 -19.17 6.49
N SER A 582 -22.46 -19.66 5.41
CA SER A 582 -23.81 -20.23 5.48
C SER A 582 -23.86 -21.69 5.97
N GLN A 583 -22.73 -22.41 6.04
CA GLN A 583 -22.70 -23.82 6.46
C GLN A 583 -22.38 -24.07 7.95
N ASN A 584 -22.06 -23.05 8.75
CA ASN A 584 -21.90 -23.22 10.19
C ASN A 584 -23.26 -23.07 10.89
N LYS A 585 -23.96 -24.21 11.05
CA LYS A 585 -25.11 -24.35 11.96
C LYS A 585 -24.78 -23.73 13.32
N LYS A 586 -25.67 -22.84 13.76
CA LYS A 586 -25.73 -22.21 15.10
C LYS A 586 -25.33 -23.20 16.20
N ILE A 587 -24.16 -22.97 16.81
CA ILE A 587 -23.90 -23.40 18.18
C ILE A 587 -24.12 -22.14 19.04
N GLN A 588 -25.30 -22.04 19.67
CA GLN A 588 -25.57 -21.02 20.68
C GLN A 588 -24.77 -21.38 21.94
N ILE A 589 -23.69 -20.64 22.19
CA ILE A 589 -23.04 -20.63 23.50
C ILE A 589 -23.54 -19.37 24.22
N ASN A 590 -24.44 -19.55 25.19
CA ASN A 590 -24.86 -18.49 26.10
C ASN A 590 -23.70 -18.18 27.07
N VAL A 591 -23.02 -17.05 26.86
CA VAL A 591 -22.11 -16.47 27.86
C VAL A 591 -22.72 -15.17 28.38
N LYS A 592 -23.19 -15.22 29.64
CA LYS A 592 -23.58 -14.03 30.40
C LYS A 592 -22.36 -13.10 30.55
N ARG A 593 -22.43 -11.91 29.98
CA ARG A 593 -21.45 -10.83 30.20
C ARG A 593 -21.80 -10.08 31.48
N ASN A 594 -20.94 -10.17 32.49
CA ASN A 594 -20.84 -9.17 33.54
C ASN A 594 -19.89 -8.05 33.09
N SER A 595 -20.39 -6.83 33.21
CA SER A 595 -19.77 -5.55 32.88
C SER A 595 -18.78 -5.11 33.96
N SER A 596 -17.57 -4.69 33.57
CA SER A 596 -16.92 -3.43 34.02
C SER A 596 -15.41 -3.44 33.71
N ALA A 597 -14.97 -2.64 32.73
CA ALA A 597 -13.62 -2.06 32.73
C ALA A 597 -13.57 -0.91 31.70
N LYS A 598 -13.43 0.33 32.20
CA LYS A 598 -13.17 1.55 31.42
C LYS A 598 -11.69 1.55 31.00
N LEU A 599 -11.40 1.83 29.73
CA LEU A 599 -10.07 2.15 29.21
C LEU A 599 -10.00 3.64 28.89
N GLN A 600 -9.13 4.36 29.59
CA GLN A 600 -8.73 5.73 29.30
C GLN A 600 -7.73 5.75 28.13
N GLN A 601 -7.96 6.60 27.13
CA GLN A 601 -6.99 6.94 26.09
C GLN A 601 -6.27 8.23 26.47
N ASN A 602 -4.95 8.16 26.60
CA ASN A 602 -4.07 9.33 26.70
C ASN A 602 -3.58 9.71 25.30
N ASN A 603 -3.88 10.94 24.88
CA ASN A 603 -3.28 11.62 23.75
C ASN A 603 -2.02 12.36 24.21
N SER A 604 -0.90 12.17 23.52
CA SER A 604 0.27 13.05 23.63
C SER A 604 0.65 13.56 22.24
N ILE A 605 0.38 14.84 22.03
CA ILE A 605 0.69 15.65 20.85
C ILE A 605 2.13 16.15 21.00
N LEU A 606 2.95 15.98 19.96
CA LEU A 606 4.25 16.62 19.81
C LEU A 606 4.04 18.02 19.20
N ASN A 607 4.30 19.05 20.00
CA ASN A 607 4.44 20.43 19.55
C ASN A 607 5.77 20.63 18.82
N ILE A 608 5.74 21.28 17.66
CA ILE A 608 6.88 22.02 17.13
C ILE A 608 6.37 23.41 16.75
N ASP A 609 7.02 24.41 17.34
CA ASP A 609 6.72 25.83 17.30
C ASP A 609 6.59 26.40 15.88
N GLN A 610 5.48 27.11 15.65
CA GLN A 610 5.37 28.15 14.63
C GLN A 610 5.47 29.51 15.32
N ASN A 611 6.52 30.26 15.02
CA ASN A 611 6.51 31.71 15.13
C ASN A 611 7.59 32.30 14.23
N THR A 612 7.19 32.85 13.08
CA THR A 612 7.51 34.21 12.62
C THR A 612 6.95 34.43 11.21
N TYR A 613 6.50 35.66 10.96
CA TYR A 613 5.89 36.24 9.74
C TYR A 613 4.35 36.28 9.64
N SER A 614 3.90 37.39 10.20
CA SER A 614 2.63 38.11 10.14
C SER A 614 1.96 38.25 8.76
N ASN A 615 0.63 38.20 8.79
CA ASN A 615 -0.34 39.03 8.06
C ASN A 615 -0.20 39.14 6.53
N ARG A 616 -0.96 38.31 5.80
CA ARG A 616 -1.76 38.66 4.60
C ARG A 616 -2.65 37.49 4.19
N SER A 617 -3.90 37.80 3.80
CA SER A 617 -4.96 36.87 3.38
C SER A 617 -4.52 35.83 2.32
N PRO A 618 -5.07 34.60 2.32
CA PRO A 618 -4.68 33.57 1.36
C PRO A 618 -5.28 33.87 -0.03
N LYS A 619 -4.43 34.39 -0.93
CA LYS A 619 -4.66 34.41 -2.38
C LYS A 619 -4.32 33.03 -2.96
N SER A 620 -5.07 32.56 -3.96
CA SER A 620 -4.95 31.20 -4.49
C SER A 620 -3.53 30.84 -4.97
N THR A 621 -3.15 29.57 -4.80
CA THR A 621 -1.78 29.06 -4.99
C THR A 621 -1.35 29.01 -6.46
N LEU A 622 -2.28 28.86 -7.41
CA LEU A 622 -2.00 29.02 -8.85
C LEU A 622 -1.78 30.50 -9.21
N TYR A 623 -2.53 31.41 -8.58
CA TYR A 623 -2.49 32.85 -8.88
C TYR A 623 -1.14 33.49 -8.56
N GLN A 624 -0.42 33.01 -7.54
CA GLN A 624 0.96 33.44 -7.31
C GLN A 624 1.92 32.89 -8.38
N PHE A 625 1.75 31.64 -8.81
CA PHE A 625 2.65 31.04 -9.81
C PHE A 625 2.67 31.79 -11.16
N TYR A 626 1.53 32.36 -11.59
CA TYR A 626 1.44 33.14 -12.85
C TYR A 626 1.89 34.60 -12.73
N LEU A 627 1.90 35.19 -11.53
CA LEU A 627 2.28 36.59 -11.30
C LEU A 627 3.68 36.75 -10.70
N SER A 628 4.23 35.72 -10.05
CA SER A 628 5.45 35.81 -9.26
C SER A 628 6.64 35.01 -9.80
N ASN A 629 6.67 34.65 -11.08
CA ASN A 629 7.91 34.22 -11.76
C ASN A 629 8.03 34.81 -13.15
#